data_AF-A0A0F9RF96-F1
#
_entry.id   AF-A0A0F9RF96-F1
#
_cell.length_a   1.000
_cell.length_b   1.000
_cell.length_c   1.000
_cell.angle_alpha   90.00
_cell.angle_beta   90.00
_cell.angle_gamma   90.00
#
_symmetry.space_group_name_H-M   'P 1'
#
loop_
_entity.id
_entity.type
_entity.pdbx_description
1 polymer ?
#
loop_
_entity_poly.entity_id
_entity_poly.type
_entity_poly.pdbx_seq_one_letter_code
_entity_poly.pdbx_strand_id
1 'polypeptide(L)'
;MKVSTSGLKLDSPARPLLLSQISYQGITSADGNALGTTLQDALCSTAGLQPSYAGLTIKLLGSDAAGQVRTINIHTLATGIIAVVDPFTDFNGVVYQIPAGTPFVILSSIGGGGGAPVVAPSIGLWMFGVCDPAMAASTTDVVCPNLAGFPDDIFSTEFWMQVIHNDDAPGTAPEREWRRITDYVGATGAFVVDAFSANVEADDLVAIVHESIMSIEIMGFGTLDTSSTTVPADSTRAAAYAWENDDYFKGCSLVPTSGNCRLQPRPIRSYAAATGVFTLDEPFSQLPGTVDYIIVGGTYPVQRLIDIFNLVNAMLTLSETGGTLTTDGTEQTVWTNAAPAGVFEPEALQIDCTDLVLGITIIVRTFAQINPAGALIPEDELVIVGPCPPAQRLKLITFPPNRFGVEVSLEQIVGAVGVDFDWSVTPKV
;
A
#
# COMPACT_ATOMS: atom_id res chain seq x y z
N MET A 1 29.48 10.14 -12.27
CA MET A 1 28.30 10.87 -11.75
C MET A 1 28.58 11.18 -10.27
N LYS A 2 29.00 12.41 -9.95
CA LYS A 2 29.29 12.82 -8.56
C LYS A 2 27.96 13.21 -7.92
N VAL A 3 27.50 12.40 -6.96
CA VAL A 3 26.32 12.70 -6.15
C VAL A 3 26.69 13.81 -5.16
N SER A 4 25.86 14.85 -5.10
CA SER A 4 26.00 15.99 -4.17
C SER A 4 26.07 15.52 -2.72
N THR A 5 27.01 16.08 -1.95
CA THR A 5 27.24 15.82 -0.52
C THR A 5 26.33 16.62 0.42
N SER A 6 25.27 17.27 -0.05
CA SER A 6 24.30 17.96 0.83
C SER A 6 23.15 17.05 1.30
N GLY A 7 23.39 16.34 2.41
CA GLY A 7 22.58 16.47 3.63
C GLY A 7 21.10 16.02 3.72
N LEU A 8 20.46 15.42 2.72
CA LEU A 8 19.18 14.72 2.93
C LEU A 8 19.01 13.57 1.92
N LYS A 9 19.08 12.34 2.41
CA LYS A 9 18.83 11.14 1.58
C LYS A 9 17.34 11.06 1.22
N LEU A 10 17.05 10.63 -0.01
CA LEU A 10 15.70 10.46 -0.56
C LEU A 10 14.82 9.48 0.27
N ASP A 11 15.44 8.67 1.13
CA ASP A 11 14.81 7.60 1.90
C ASP A 11 14.53 7.98 3.35
N SER A 12 14.60 9.27 3.70
CA SER A 12 14.24 9.71 5.06
C SER A 12 12.74 9.54 5.30
N PRO A 13 12.31 8.90 6.40
CA PRO A 13 10.89 8.80 6.76
C PRO A 13 10.23 10.17 7.00
N ALA A 14 11.02 11.25 7.11
CA ALA A 14 10.54 12.63 7.18
C ALA A 14 10.19 13.25 5.81
N ARG A 15 10.43 12.54 4.69
CA ARG A 15 10.17 13.08 3.33
C ARG A 15 8.72 13.51 3.11
N PRO A 16 7.68 12.79 3.57
CA PRO A 16 6.30 13.24 3.42
C PRO A 16 6.02 14.58 4.12
N LEU A 17 6.59 14.77 5.33
CA LEU A 17 6.46 16.02 6.09
C LEU A 17 7.22 17.19 5.45
N LEU A 18 8.35 16.90 4.79
CA LEU A 18 9.07 17.92 4.02
C LEU A 18 8.32 18.28 2.74
N LEU A 19 7.73 17.29 2.07
CA LEU A 19 6.93 17.50 0.87
C LEU A 19 5.68 18.34 1.17
N SER A 20 5.05 18.17 2.34
CA SER A 20 3.91 19.03 2.74
C SER A 20 4.30 20.51 2.96
N GLN A 21 5.60 20.80 3.14
CA GLN A 21 6.11 22.17 3.26
C GLN A 21 6.52 22.80 1.92
N ILE A 22 6.48 22.05 0.82
CA ILE A 22 6.92 22.52 -0.51
C ILE A 22 5.69 22.77 -1.37
N SER A 23 5.41 24.02 -1.70
CA SER A 23 4.38 24.40 -2.68
C SER A 23 4.80 24.10 -4.11
N TYR A 24 6.09 24.25 -4.42
CA TYR A 24 6.63 24.03 -5.75
C TYR A 24 8.09 23.63 -5.70
N GLN A 25 8.50 22.71 -6.56
CA GLN A 25 9.90 22.34 -6.78
C GLN A 25 10.23 22.52 -8.25
N GLY A 26 11.26 23.31 -8.54
CA GLY A 26 11.60 23.72 -9.90
C GLY A 26 13.10 23.75 -10.18
N ILE A 27 13.43 24.02 -11.44
CA ILE A 27 14.79 24.22 -11.93
C ILE A 27 14.75 25.43 -12.86
N THR A 28 15.64 26.42 -12.63
CA THR A 28 15.65 27.62 -13.47
C THR A 28 15.92 27.25 -14.94
N SER A 29 15.11 27.76 -15.85
CA SER A 29 15.23 27.51 -17.30
C SER A 29 16.11 28.54 -18.02
N ALA A 30 16.34 29.69 -17.39
CA ALA A 30 17.19 30.76 -17.88
C ALA A 30 17.90 31.46 -16.72
N ASP A 31 18.95 32.23 -17.03
CA ASP A 31 19.64 33.04 -16.05
C ASP A 31 18.70 34.12 -15.50
N GLY A 32 18.75 34.32 -14.18
CA GLY A 32 18.15 35.46 -13.50
C GLY A 32 18.78 36.78 -13.94
N ASN A 33 18.30 37.89 -13.40
CA ASN A 33 18.94 39.18 -13.66
C ASN A 33 20.31 39.26 -12.97
N ALA A 34 21.18 40.13 -13.47
CA ALA A 34 22.51 40.34 -12.89
C ALA A 34 22.49 40.85 -11.44
N LEU A 35 21.34 41.34 -10.98
CA LEU A 35 21.14 41.81 -9.61
C LEU A 35 20.76 40.69 -8.63
N GLY A 36 20.64 39.43 -9.09
CA GLY A 36 20.27 38.31 -8.23
C GLY A 36 18.89 38.44 -7.60
N THR A 37 18.00 39.28 -8.16
CA THR A 37 16.64 39.49 -7.66
C THR A 37 15.58 38.76 -8.47
N THR A 38 15.95 38.07 -9.55
CA THR A 38 15.01 37.27 -10.33
C THR A 38 15.52 35.88 -10.62
N LEU A 39 14.58 34.95 -10.77
CA LEU A 39 14.77 33.62 -11.34
C LEU A 39 13.72 33.42 -12.44
N GLN A 40 14.00 32.55 -13.40
CA GLN A 40 13.05 32.19 -14.43
C GLN A 40 12.94 30.67 -14.54
N ASP A 41 11.72 30.14 -14.47
CA ASP A 41 11.41 28.74 -14.69
C ASP A 41 10.22 28.61 -15.66
N ALA A 42 10.47 28.06 -16.84
CA ALA A 42 9.48 27.86 -17.90
C ALA A 42 8.33 26.92 -17.50
N LEU A 43 8.52 26.01 -16.54
CA LEU A 43 7.43 25.17 -16.02
C LEU A 43 6.57 25.94 -15.01
N CYS A 44 7.15 26.93 -14.37
CA CYS A 44 6.44 27.91 -13.55
C CYS A 44 5.61 28.89 -14.41
N SER A 45 5.83 28.91 -15.74
CA SER A 45 5.06 29.71 -16.71
C SER A 45 3.92 28.96 -17.40
N THR A 46 3.60 27.73 -16.98
CA THR A 46 2.60 26.93 -17.70
C THR A 46 1.23 27.60 -17.58
N ALA A 47 0.72 28.12 -18.70
CA ALA A 47 -0.40 29.06 -18.81
C ALA A 47 -1.62 28.71 -17.92
N GLY A 48 -1.64 29.25 -16.70
CA GLY A 48 -2.77 29.20 -15.77
C GLY A 48 -2.90 27.94 -14.91
N LEU A 49 -1.95 26.99 -14.96
CA LEU A 49 -2.03 25.77 -14.14
C LEU A 49 -1.41 25.93 -12.75
N GLN A 50 -0.52 26.92 -12.56
CA GLN A 50 0.16 27.15 -11.29
C GLN A 50 -0.45 28.38 -10.59
N PRO A 51 -0.66 28.34 -9.27
CA PRO A 51 -1.08 29.52 -8.52
C PRO A 51 0.03 30.59 -8.51
N SER A 52 -0.34 31.83 -8.16
CA SER A 52 0.67 32.85 -7.86
C SER A 52 1.44 32.44 -6.60
N TYR A 53 2.76 32.63 -6.63
CA TYR A 53 3.65 32.35 -5.49
C TYR A 53 4.11 33.64 -4.80
N ALA A 54 3.55 34.80 -5.17
CA ALA A 54 3.86 36.06 -4.52
C ALA A 54 3.53 35.98 -3.02
N GLY A 55 4.46 36.44 -2.18
CA GLY A 55 4.37 36.35 -0.72
C GLY A 55 4.98 35.08 -0.10
N LEU A 56 5.20 34.01 -0.88
CA LEU A 56 5.86 32.81 -0.38
C LEU A 56 7.38 32.97 -0.32
N THR A 57 8.05 32.04 0.36
CA THR A 57 9.52 32.02 0.42
C THR A 57 10.09 31.03 -0.58
N ILE A 58 11.11 31.43 -1.32
CA ILE A 58 11.90 30.58 -2.20
C ILE A 58 13.25 30.23 -1.54
N LYS A 59 13.66 28.97 -1.65
CA LYS A 59 14.97 28.48 -1.20
C LYS A 59 15.74 27.88 -2.37
N LEU A 60 17.00 28.29 -2.53
CA LEU A 60 17.90 27.70 -3.51
C LEU A 60 18.52 26.41 -2.99
N LEU A 61 18.50 25.36 -3.80
CA LEU A 61 19.07 24.05 -3.46
C LEU A 61 20.45 23.82 -4.08
N GLY A 62 20.84 24.63 -5.06
CA GLY A 62 22.16 24.59 -5.71
C GLY A 62 22.68 26.00 -6.02
N SER A 63 23.84 26.07 -6.69
CA SER A 63 24.64 27.29 -6.96
C SER A 63 25.41 27.85 -5.77
N ASP A 64 26.15 28.95 -5.97
CA ASP A 64 26.90 29.64 -4.90
C ASP A 64 25.98 30.34 -3.88
N ALA A 65 24.69 30.48 -4.22
CA ALA A 65 23.65 30.98 -3.33
C ALA A 65 22.83 29.85 -2.65
N ALA A 66 23.27 28.59 -2.74
CA ALA A 66 22.57 27.45 -2.15
C ALA A 66 22.32 27.64 -0.64
N GLY A 67 21.11 27.27 -0.20
CA GLY A 67 20.70 27.39 1.20
C GLY A 67 20.07 28.73 1.57
N GLN A 68 20.21 29.77 0.74
CA GLN A 68 19.57 31.06 0.98
C GLN A 68 18.06 31.01 0.74
N VAL A 69 17.33 31.78 1.54
CA VAL A 69 15.88 31.92 1.48
C VAL A 69 15.53 33.39 1.23
N ARG A 70 14.54 33.65 0.37
CA ARG A 70 14.03 34.98 0.06
C ARG A 70 12.53 34.98 -0.09
N THR A 71 11.88 36.10 0.22
CA THR A 71 10.45 36.30 -0.05
C THR A 71 10.24 36.68 -1.52
N ILE A 72 9.30 36.01 -2.17
CA ILE A 72 8.88 36.31 -3.53
C ILE A 72 8.01 37.56 -3.50
N ASN A 73 8.48 38.62 -4.18
CA ASN A 73 7.73 39.86 -4.35
C ASN A 73 6.73 39.75 -5.51
N ILE A 74 7.16 39.20 -6.65
CA ILE A 74 6.36 39.12 -7.87
C ILE A 74 6.52 37.74 -8.49
N HIS A 75 5.41 37.09 -8.84
CA HIS A 75 5.40 35.90 -9.68
C HIS A 75 4.64 36.19 -10.99
N THR A 76 5.37 36.35 -12.09
CA THR A 76 4.79 36.65 -13.41
C THR A 76 4.48 35.34 -14.15
N LEU A 77 3.25 34.83 -13.98
CA LEU A 77 2.79 33.56 -14.54
C LEU A 77 3.00 33.42 -16.06
N ALA A 78 2.91 34.51 -16.82
CA ALA A 78 3.08 34.45 -18.28
C ALA A 78 4.51 34.13 -18.72
N THR A 79 5.51 34.48 -17.90
CA THR A 79 6.93 34.35 -18.24
C THR A 79 7.69 33.41 -17.31
N GLY A 80 7.05 32.98 -16.21
CA GLY A 80 7.67 32.16 -15.17
C GLY A 80 8.75 32.90 -14.39
N ILE A 81 8.72 34.23 -14.43
CA ILE A 81 9.68 35.07 -13.70
C ILE A 81 9.23 35.18 -12.25
N ILE A 82 10.12 34.81 -11.34
CA ILE A 82 9.97 34.94 -9.90
C ILE A 82 10.94 36.03 -9.47
N ALA A 83 10.43 37.17 -9.00
CA ALA A 83 11.23 38.25 -8.43
C ALA A 83 11.17 38.22 -6.91
N VAL A 84 12.32 38.36 -6.25
CA VAL A 84 12.46 38.39 -4.79
C VAL A 84 12.71 39.81 -4.29
N VAL A 85 12.41 40.07 -3.02
CA VAL A 85 12.61 41.40 -2.39
C VAL A 85 14.10 41.73 -2.27
N ASP A 86 14.87 40.82 -1.66
CA ASP A 86 16.31 41.00 -1.45
C ASP A 86 17.12 40.10 -2.40
N PRO A 87 18.25 40.60 -2.94
CA PRO A 87 19.07 39.83 -3.87
C PRO A 87 19.67 38.60 -3.18
N PHE A 88 19.87 37.54 -3.96
CA PHE A 88 20.74 36.44 -3.56
C PHE A 88 22.21 36.89 -3.61
N THR A 89 23.01 36.37 -2.68
CA THR A 89 24.46 36.62 -2.66
C THR A 89 25.24 35.34 -2.85
N ASP A 90 26.50 35.41 -3.23
CA ASP A 90 27.41 34.28 -3.18
C ASP A 90 27.90 34.04 -1.72
N PHE A 91 28.83 33.10 -1.56
CA PHE A 91 29.48 32.80 -0.28
C PHE A 91 30.36 33.95 0.26
N ASN A 92 30.68 34.96 -0.56
CA ASN A 92 31.41 36.16 -0.16
C ASN A 92 30.47 37.33 0.18
N GLY A 93 29.15 37.16 0.07
CA GLY A 93 28.17 38.22 0.28
C GLY A 93 28.02 39.18 -0.90
N VAL A 94 28.59 38.86 -2.07
CA VAL A 94 28.44 39.65 -3.30
C VAL A 94 27.16 39.23 -4.01
N VAL A 95 26.43 40.19 -4.59
CA VAL A 95 25.22 39.92 -5.38
C VAL A 95 25.50 38.88 -6.46
N TYR A 96 24.66 37.85 -6.54
CA TYR A 96 24.87 36.68 -7.38
C TYR A 96 23.70 36.48 -8.36
N GLN A 97 24.00 36.50 -9.66
CA GLN A 97 23.05 36.12 -10.70
C GLN A 97 22.76 34.62 -10.60
N ILE A 98 21.48 34.24 -10.49
CA ILE A 98 21.11 32.83 -10.43
C ILE A 98 21.20 32.23 -11.84
N PRO A 99 22.11 31.29 -12.12
CA PRO A 99 22.25 30.72 -13.47
C PRO A 99 21.10 29.75 -13.78
N ALA A 100 20.88 29.49 -15.07
CA ALA A 100 20.04 28.41 -15.55
C ALA A 100 20.51 27.05 -14.99
N GLY A 101 19.57 26.13 -14.77
CA GLY A 101 19.84 24.81 -14.18
C GLY A 101 19.95 24.81 -12.66
N THR A 102 19.64 25.92 -11.97
CA THR A 102 19.68 26.00 -10.51
C THR A 102 18.40 25.40 -9.92
N PRO A 103 18.48 24.32 -9.11
CA PRO A 103 17.31 23.76 -8.45
C PRO A 103 16.86 24.65 -7.29
N PHE A 104 15.54 24.77 -7.10
CA PHE A 104 14.94 25.55 -6.04
C PHE A 104 13.62 24.93 -5.56
N VAL A 105 13.17 25.38 -4.38
CA VAL A 105 11.84 25.07 -3.84
C VAL A 105 11.16 26.34 -3.36
N ILE A 106 9.85 26.42 -3.54
CA ILE A 106 8.98 27.42 -2.94
C ILE A 106 8.27 26.76 -1.77
N LEU A 107 8.40 27.34 -0.58
CA LEU A 107 7.84 26.79 0.64
C LEU A 107 6.41 27.30 0.86
N SER A 108 5.55 26.43 1.38
CA SER A 108 4.12 26.70 1.63
C SER A 108 3.86 27.58 2.85
N SER A 109 4.89 27.90 3.65
CA SER A 109 4.77 28.79 4.81
C SER A 109 5.85 29.88 4.79
N ILE A 110 5.47 31.09 5.19
CA ILE A 110 6.33 32.28 5.22
C ILE A 110 7.18 32.22 6.51
N GLY A 111 8.27 31.47 6.47
CA GLY A 111 9.30 31.51 7.51
C GLY A 111 10.20 32.74 7.34
N GLY A 112 9.70 33.94 7.60
CA GLY A 112 10.51 35.17 7.50
C GLY A 112 9.86 36.35 8.19
N GLY A 113 10.32 36.68 9.39
CA GLY A 113 9.73 37.70 10.26
C GLY A 113 9.74 39.11 9.67
N GLY A 114 8.62 39.82 9.84
CA GLY A 114 8.53 41.27 9.60
C GLY A 114 7.16 41.78 9.18
N GLY A 115 6.12 41.51 9.97
CA GLY A 115 4.77 42.06 9.78
C GLY A 115 3.77 40.96 9.44
N ALA A 116 2.85 40.66 10.37
CA ALA A 116 1.95 39.50 10.33
C ALA A 116 0.99 39.54 9.13
N PRO A 117 1.24 38.76 8.06
CA PRO A 117 0.21 38.44 7.08
C PRO A 117 -0.58 37.26 7.66
N VAL A 118 -1.87 37.19 7.37
CA VAL A 118 -2.67 36.01 7.70
C VAL A 118 -2.06 34.83 6.94
N VAL A 119 -1.28 34.01 7.65
CA VAL A 119 -0.69 32.79 7.11
C VAL A 119 -1.86 31.90 6.74
N ALA A 120 -2.12 31.74 5.44
CA ALA A 120 -2.92 30.61 4.99
C ALA A 120 -2.23 29.36 5.58
N PRO A 121 -2.89 28.60 6.46
CA PRO A 121 -2.22 27.49 7.11
C PRO A 121 -1.75 26.52 6.01
N SER A 122 -0.63 25.83 6.18
CA SER A 122 -0.30 24.75 5.24
C SER A 122 -1.32 23.63 5.45
N ILE A 123 -1.89 23.06 4.37
CA ILE A 123 -2.72 21.84 4.47
C ILE A 123 -1.79 20.73 4.96
N GLY A 124 -1.86 20.44 6.24
CA GLY A 124 -1.28 19.23 6.82
C GLY A 124 -2.24 18.07 6.61
N LEU A 125 -1.73 16.85 6.78
CA LEU A 125 -2.59 15.67 6.92
C LEU A 125 -3.50 15.74 8.17
N TRP A 126 -3.24 16.71 9.06
CA TRP A 126 -4.05 17.05 10.22
C TRP A 126 -3.90 18.54 10.55
N MET A 127 -4.96 19.14 11.10
CA MET A 127 -5.06 20.56 11.41
C MET A 127 -5.98 20.77 12.62
N PHE A 128 -5.85 21.91 13.31
CA PHE A 128 -6.74 22.29 14.42
C PHE A 128 -7.54 23.55 14.08
N GLY A 129 -8.85 23.48 14.26
CA GLY A 129 -9.78 24.60 14.17
C GLY A 129 -10.27 25.01 15.56
N VAL A 130 -10.50 26.31 15.76
CA VAL A 130 -11.23 26.82 16.92
C VAL A 130 -12.53 27.41 16.39
N CYS A 131 -13.65 26.95 16.95
CA CYS A 131 -14.98 27.39 16.55
C CYS A 131 -15.16 28.88 16.82
N ASP A 132 -15.79 29.60 15.89
CA ASP A 132 -16.00 31.04 15.97
C ASP A 132 -16.78 31.39 17.25
N PRO A 133 -16.30 32.29 18.13
CA PRO A 133 -17.06 32.73 19.30
C PRO A 133 -18.46 33.30 18.98
N ALA A 134 -18.70 33.70 17.73
CA ALA A 134 -19.97 34.24 17.25
C ALA A 134 -20.84 33.21 16.51
N MET A 135 -20.42 31.95 16.34
CA MET A 135 -21.26 30.95 15.66
C MET A 135 -22.46 30.54 16.52
N ALA A 136 -23.56 30.20 15.86
CA ALA A 136 -24.69 29.56 16.53
C ALA A 136 -24.37 28.09 16.75
N ALA A 137 -24.79 27.55 17.90
CA ALA A 137 -24.74 26.13 18.20
C ALA A 137 -25.36 25.31 17.05
N SER A 138 -24.61 24.34 16.52
CA SER A 138 -25.04 23.56 15.36
C SER A 138 -24.49 22.14 15.40
N THR A 139 -25.23 21.18 14.85
CA THR A 139 -24.77 19.81 14.67
C THR A 139 -24.07 19.59 13.33
N THR A 140 -24.21 20.51 12.37
CA THR A 140 -23.80 20.34 10.96
C THR A 140 -22.94 21.47 10.42
N ASP A 141 -23.08 22.68 10.95
CA ASP A 141 -22.43 23.87 10.42
C ASP A 141 -21.40 24.38 11.44
N VAL A 142 -20.13 24.23 11.13
CA VAL A 142 -19.03 24.58 12.03
C VAL A 142 -18.16 25.64 11.37
N VAL A 143 -17.98 26.79 12.03
CA VAL A 143 -17.17 27.89 11.49
C VAL A 143 -15.87 27.96 12.26
N CYS A 144 -14.74 27.74 11.58
CA CYS A 144 -13.40 27.88 12.17
C CYS A 144 -12.62 28.97 11.43
N PRO A 145 -12.72 30.25 11.84
CA PRO A 145 -12.11 31.37 11.12
C PRO A 145 -10.58 31.26 11.00
N ASN A 146 -9.93 30.57 11.95
CA ASN A 146 -8.49 30.33 11.94
C ASN A 146 -8.05 29.36 10.82
N LEU A 147 -9.01 28.67 10.19
CA LEU A 147 -8.80 27.83 9.02
C LEU A 147 -9.26 28.51 7.73
N ALA A 148 -9.74 29.75 7.74
CA ALA A 148 -10.09 30.47 6.51
C ALA A 148 -8.86 30.70 5.59
N GLY A 149 -9.11 30.83 4.28
CA GLY A 149 -8.10 31.13 3.26
C GLY A 149 -7.67 29.95 2.39
N PHE A 150 -8.14 28.73 2.69
CA PHE A 150 -8.01 27.60 1.76
C PHE A 150 -8.95 27.71 0.55
N PRO A 151 -8.67 27.01 -0.56
CA PRO A 151 -9.64 26.87 -1.64
C PRO A 151 -10.96 26.25 -1.14
N ASP A 152 -12.07 26.68 -1.72
CA ASP A 152 -13.37 26.03 -1.52
C ASP A 152 -13.26 24.53 -1.87
N ASP A 153 -14.08 23.71 -1.20
CA ASP A 153 -14.15 22.25 -1.38
C ASP A 153 -12.88 21.43 -1.06
N ILE A 154 -11.77 22.05 -0.63
CA ILE A 154 -10.52 21.29 -0.42
C ILE A 154 -10.63 20.20 0.66
N PHE A 155 -11.57 20.35 1.59
CA PHE A 155 -11.80 19.42 2.70
C PHE A 155 -13.00 18.48 2.49
N SER A 156 -13.82 18.65 1.43
CA SER A 156 -15.12 17.98 1.32
C SER A 156 -15.07 16.50 0.87
N THR A 157 -13.92 16.03 0.36
CA THR A 157 -13.80 14.67 -0.16
C THR A 157 -13.11 13.71 0.81
N GLU A 158 -11.94 14.11 1.32
CA GLU A 158 -10.95 13.24 1.95
C GLU A 158 -10.66 13.60 3.42
N PHE A 159 -11.37 14.59 3.99
CA PHE A 159 -11.14 15.01 5.38
C PHE A 159 -12.36 14.77 6.27
N TRP A 160 -12.05 14.57 7.55
CA TRP A 160 -13.01 14.39 8.63
C TRP A 160 -12.75 15.38 9.75
N MET A 161 -13.82 15.74 10.46
CA MET A 161 -13.79 16.59 11.63
C MET A 161 -14.02 15.76 12.90
N GLN A 162 -13.23 16.02 13.94
CA GLN A 162 -13.48 15.53 15.29
C GLN A 162 -13.52 16.69 16.27
N VAL A 163 -14.51 16.72 17.16
CA VAL A 163 -14.50 17.63 18.31
C VAL A 163 -13.58 17.05 19.37
N ILE A 164 -12.48 17.75 19.66
CA ILE A 164 -11.48 17.32 20.63
C ILE A 164 -11.86 17.81 22.02
N HIS A 165 -12.37 19.03 22.10
CA HIS A 165 -12.76 19.68 23.34
C HIS A 165 -14.04 20.47 23.12
N ASN A 166 -15.06 20.14 23.92
CA ASN A 166 -16.27 20.93 24.07
C ASN A 166 -16.04 21.91 25.23
N ASP A 167 -16.01 23.22 24.95
CA ASP A 167 -15.69 24.26 25.96
C ASP A 167 -16.85 24.42 26.97
N ASP A 168 -18.08 24.34 26.49
CA ASP A 168 -19.31 24.53 27.29
C ASP A 168 -19.61 23.32 28.20
N ALA A 169 -19.24 22.11 27.77
CA ALA A 169 -19.44 20.88 28.53
C ALA A 169 -18.31 19.84 28.32
N PRO A 170 -17.12 20.06 28.91
CA PRO A 170 -15.97 19.18 28.74
C PRO A 170 -16.25 17.72 29.09
N GLY A 171 -15.80 16.80 28.24
CA GLY A 171 -15.96 15.35 28.43
C GLY A 171 -17.33 14.79 28.04
N THR A 172 -18.22 15.62 27.47
CA THR A 172 -19.53 15.20 26.97
C THR A 172 -19.58 15.21 25.45
N ALA A 173 -20.64 14.63 24.86
CA ALA A 173 -20.86 14.71 23.42
C ALA A 173 -20.91 16.19 22.98
N PRO A 174 -20.35 16.54 21.80
CA PRO A 174 -19.91 15.63 20.74
C PRO A 174 -18.42 15.25 20.78
N GLU A 175 -17.71 15.41 21.90
CA GLU A 175 -16.29 15.06 21.99
C GLU A 175 -16.03 13.61 21.51
N ARG A 176 -14.93 13.43 20.76
CA ARG A 176 -14.45 12.17 20.19
C ARG A 176 -15.23 11.62 19.00
N GLU A 177 -16.35 12.23 18.63
CA GLU A 177 -17.09 11.84 17.42
C GLU A 177 -16.35 12.31 16.16
N TRP A 178 -16.31 11.45 15.14
CA TRP A 178 -15.80 11.80 13.81
C TRP A 178 -16.96 12.00 12.85
N ARG A 179 -16.92 13.10 12.10
CA ARG A 179 -17.90 13.42 11.07
C ARG A 179 -17.22 13.76 9.76
N ARG A 180 -17.79 13.28 8.66
CA ARG A 180 -17.28 13.60 7.34
C ARG A 180 -17.56 15.06 7.05
N ILE A 181 -16.58 15.76 6.48
CA ILE A 181 -16.79 17.10 5.94
C ILE A 181 -17.41 16.94 4.55
N THR A 182 -18.57 17.53 4.33
CA THR A 182 -19.30 17.45 3.05
C THR A 182 -19.18 18.71 2.21
N ASP A 183 -18.86 19.84 2.83
CA ASP A 183 -18.64 21.13 2.15
C ASP A 183 -17.67 21.99 2.98
N TYR A 184 -16.95 22.88 2.30
CA TYR A 184 -16.08 23.87 2.93
C TYR A 184 -16.00 25.16 2.11
N VAL A 185 -16.23 26.29 2.80
CA VAL A 185 -16.14 27.64 2.24
C VAL A 185 -14.86 28.33 2.73
N GLY A 186 -13.92 28.48 1.81
CA GLY A 186 -12.59 29.05 2.02
C GLY A 186 -12.60 30.48 2.54
N ALA A 187 -13.56 31.29 2.11
CA ALA A 187 -13.65 32.70 2.49
C ALA A 187 -13.94 32.92 3.98
N THR A 188 -14.65 31.99 4.63
CA THR A 188 -15.10 32.12 6.02
C THR A 188 -14.52 31.06 6.95
N GLY A 189 -13.97 29.98 6.41
CA GLY A 189 -13.62 28.80 7.20
C GLY A 189 -14.85 28.03 7.67
N ALA A 190 -15.97 28.13 6.95
CA ALA A 190 -17.20 27.41 7.28
C ALA A 190 -17.17 25.99 6.71
N PHE A 191 -17.45 25.01 7.56
CA PHE A 191 -17.55 23.60 7.24
C PHE A 191 -19.01 23.17 7.34
N VAL A 192 -19.46 22.35 6.39
CA VAL A 192 -20.65 21.52 6.55
C VAL A 192 -20.19 20.10 6.78
N VAL A 193 -20.70 19.46 7.83
CA VAL A 193 -20.36 18.09 8.22
C VAL A 193 -21.60 17.23 8.37
N ASP A 194 -21.41 15.90 8.34
CA ASP A 194 -22.42 14.98 8.84
C ASP A 194 -22.79 15.32 10.29
N ALA A 195 -24.06 15.17 10.65
CA ALA A 195 -24.56 15.64 11.95
C ALA A 195 -23.86 14.94 13.14
N PHE A 196 -23.32 15.75 14.06
CA PHE A 196 -22.90 15.31 15.40
C PHE A 196 -24.10 14.90 16.28
N SER A 197 -23.86 14.11 17.34
CA SER A 197 -24.93 13.70 18.26
C SER A 197 -25.39 14.80 19.23
N ALA A 198 -24.59 15.86 19.35
CA ALA A 198 -24.86 17.07 20.13
C ALA A 198 -24.30 18.29 19.39
N ASN A 199 -24.66 19.49 19.83
CA ASN A 199 -24.20 20.73 19.21
C ASN A 199 -22.68 20.90 19.36
N VAL A 200 -22.05 21.41 18.31
CA VAL A 200 -20.77 22.10 18.36
C VAL A 200 -21.07 23.58 18.57
N GLU A 201 -20.42 24.18 19.55
CA GLU A 201 -20.74 25.52 20.06
C GLU A 201 -19.52 26.46 19.92
N ALA A 202 -19.66 27.68 20.46
CA ALA A 202 -18.60 28.70 20.41
C ALA A 202 -17.35 28.20 21.15
N ASP A 203 -16.16 28.58 20.67
CA ASP A 203 -14.87 28.28 21.30
C ASP A 203 -14.46 26.78 21.37
N ASP A 204 -15.30 25.85 20.90
CA ASP A 204 -14.95 24.43 20.77
C ASP A 204 -13.70 24.20 19.93
N LEU A 205 -12.86 23.23 20.34
CA LEU A 205 -11.66 22.83 19.60
C LEU A 205 -11.95 21.62 18.73
N VAL A 206 -11.70 21.76 17.42
CA VAL A 206 -11.86 20.69 16.44
C VAL A 206 -10.53 20.29 15.80
N ALA A 207 -10.41 19.03 15.40
CA ALA A 207 -9.36 18.55 14.51
C ALA A 207 -9.94 18.20 13.15
N ILE A 208 -9.24 18.63 12.09
CA ILE A 208 -9.50 18.24 10.70
C ILE A 208 -8.40 17.28 10.30
N VAL A 209 -8.76 16.05 9.92
CA VAL A 209 -7.80 14.97 9.65
C VAL A 209 -8.10 14.35 8.30
N HIS A 210 -7.04 14.17 7.51
CA HIS A 210 -7.12 13.49 6.22
C HIS A 210 -7.34 11.98 6.43
N GLU A 211 -8.17 11.36 5.59
CA GLU A 211 -8.57 9.95 5.72
C GLU A 211 -7.37 8.98 5.71
N SER A 212 -6.26 9.36 5.07
CA SER A 212 -5.02 8.56 5.07
C SER A 212 -4.41 8.40 6.47
N ILE A 213 -4.62 9.35 7.38
CA ILE A 213 -4.24 9.20 8.80
C ILE A 213 -5.30 8.40 9.56
N MET A 214 -6.57 8.53 9.17
CA MET A 214 -7.66 7.73 9.73
C MET A 214 -7.64 6.27 9.31
N SER A 215 -6.75 5.88 8.39
CA SER A 215 -6.54 4.47 7.99
C SER A 215 -6.18 3.53 9.16
N ILE A 216 -5.88 4.08 10.33
CA ILE A 216 -5.88 3.41 11.62
C ILE A 216 -7.30 3.52 12.21
N GLU A 217 -8.25 2.76 11.65
CA GLU A 217 -9.61 2.72 12.17
C GLU A 217 -9.64 1.84 13.43
N ILE A 218 -10.25 2.28 14.53
CA ILE A 218 -10.51 1.35 15.65
C ILE A 218 -11.80 0.59 15.31
N MET A 219 -11.62 -0.63 14.80
CA MET A 219 -12.71 -1.54 14.41
C MET A 219 -13.47 -2.12 15.61
N GLY A 220 -12.86 -2.07 16.79
CA GLY A 220 -13.47 -2.62 17.99
C GLY A 220 -12.66 -2.40 19.26
N PHE A 221 -13.32 -2.56 20.39
CA PHE A 221 -12.71 -2.65 21.71
C PHE A 221 -13.36 -3.82 22.46
N GLY A 222 -12.75 -4.25 23.56
CA GLY A 222 -13.30 -5.28 24.43
C GLY A 222 -12.33 -5.68 25.52
N THR A 223 -12.63 -6.79 26.19
CA THR A 223 -11.77 -7.37 27.22
C THR A 223 -11.50 -8.84 26.87
N LEU A 224 -10.23 -9.20 26.73
CA LEU A 224 -9.86 -10.60 26.60
C LEU A 224 -10.19 -11.30 27.91
N ASP A 225 -10.89 -12.43 27.85
CA ASP A 225 -11.27 -13.22 29.04
C ASP A 225 -10.62 -14.60 29.07
N THR A 226 -9.98 -15.00 27.97
CA THR A 226 -9.14 -16.20 27.92
C THR A 226 -7.67 -15.85 27.74
N SER A 227 -6.84 -16.55 28.49
CA SER A 227 -5.41 -16.33 28.50
C SER A 227 -4.72 -17.29 27.54
N SER A 228 -4.42 -16.84 26.33
CA SER A 228 -3.68 -17.58 25.32
C SER A 228 -2.74 -16.66 24.55
N THR A 229 -1.53 -17.14 24.23
CA THR A 229 -0.56 -16.36 23.44
C THR A 229 -0.92 -16.30 21.96
N THR A 230 -1.61 -17.33 21.42
CA THR A 230 -1.94 -17.46 19.99
C THR A 230 -3.43 -17.41 19.67
N VAL A 231 -4.27 -17.74 20.65
CA VAL A 231 -5.73 -17.81 20.50
C VAL A 231 -6.47 -17.12 21.66
N PRO A 232 -6.18 -15.84 21.96
CA PRO A 232 -6.96 -15.11 22.95
C PRO A 232 -8.41 -14.98 22.50
N ALA A 233 -9.32 -14.84 23.45
CA ALA A 233 -10.74 -14.70 23.17
C ALA A 233 -11.36 -13.63 24.05
N ASP A 234 -12.42 -13.02 23.52
CA ASP A 234 -13.40 -12.22 24.23
C ASP A 234 -14.75 -12.93 24.07
N SER A 235 -15.04 -13.87 24.99
CA SER A 235 -16.26 -14.69 24.89
C SER A 235 -17.54 -13.86 25.04
N THR A 236 -17.44 -12.65 25.60
CA THR A 236 -18.58 -11.73 25.73
C THR A 236 -18.95 -11.05 24.42
N ARG A 237 -17.97 -10.88 23.51
CA ARG A 237 -18.17 -10.27 22.18
C ARG A 237 -19.12 -11.07 21.31
N ALA A 238 -19.03 -12.40 21.36
CA ALA A 238 -19.85 -13.32 20.56
C ALA A 238 -21.36 -13.10 20.73
N ALA A 239 -21.80 -12.71 21.93
CA ALA A 239 -23.21 -12.44 22.22
C ALA A 239 -23.60 -10.98 21.95
N ALA A 240 -22.64 -10.05 22.02
CA ALA A 240 -22.90 -8.61 21.94
C ALA A 240 -23.07 -8.10 20.50
N TYR A 241 -22.40 -8.73 19.51
CA TYR A 241 -22.31 -8.20 18.15
C TYR A 241 -22.68 -9.25 17.09
N ALA A 242 -23.96 -9.56 16.96
CA ALA A 242 -24.48 -10.57 16.02
C ALA A 242 -24.24 -10.26 14.51
N TRP A 243 -23.76 -9.05 14.19
CA TRP A 243 -23.39 -8.65 12.82
C TRP A 243 -21.92 -8.94 12.49
N GLU A 244 -21.08 -9.25 13.49
CA GLU A 244 -19.72 -9.72 13.26
C GLU A 244 -19.78 -11.18 12.79
N ASN A 245 -19.42 -11.43 11.55
CA ASN A 245 -19.33 -12.79 11.01
C ASN A 245 -17.92 -13.38 11.20
N ASP A 246 -17.76 -14.67 10.91
CA ASP A 246 -16.43 -15.29 10.86
C ASP A 246 -15.49 -14.49 9.93
N ASP A 247 -14.25 -14.33 10.37
CA ASP A 247 -13.21 -13.55 9.72
C ASP A 247 -13.50 -12.04 9.56
N TYR A 248 -14.50 -11.47 10.27
CA TYR A 248 -14.77 -10.03 10.23
C TYR A 248 -13.54 -9.16 10.56
N PHE A 249 -12.71 -9.58 11.53
CA PHE A 249 -11.47 -8.88 11.90
C PHE A 249 -10.21 -9.41 11.21
N LYS A 250 -10.35 -10.26 10.19
CA LYS A 250 -9.19 -10.83 9.49
C LYS A 250 -8.34 -9.73 8.86
N GLY A 251 -7.04 -9.77 9.13
CA GLY A 251 -6.07 -8.78 8.65
C GLY A 251 -5.96 -7.52 9.51
N CYS A 252 -6.79 -7.37 10.55
CA CYS A 252 -6.67 -6.30 11.55
C CYS A 252 -5.58 -6.62 12.59
N SER A 253 -5.25 -5.64 13.43
CA SER A 253 -4.34 -5.82 14.58
C SER A 253 -5.12 -5.89 15.89
N LEU A 254 -4.90 -6.93 16.69
CA LEU A 254 -5.32 -6.97 18.10
C LEU A 254 -4.23 -6.31 18.96
N VAL A 255 -4.59 -5.28 19.73
CA VAL A 255 -3.65 -4.54 20.59
C VAL A 255 -4.17 -4.51 22.02
N PRO A 256 -3.58 -5.28 22.96
CA PRO A 256 -3.88 -5.13 24.37
C PRO A 256 -3.50 -3.73 24.84
N THR A 257 -4.42 -3.02 25.50
CA THR A 257 -4.18 -1.68 26.05
C THR A 257 -3.68 -1.73 27.50
N SER A 258 -3.74 -2.91 28.12
CA SER A 258 -3.35 -3.15 29.52
C SER A 258 -2.61 -4.50 29.71
N GLY A 259 -2.11 -4.72 30.93
CA GLY A 259 -1.44 -5.95 31.34
C GLY A 259 -0.07 -6.21 30.71
N ASN A 260 0.35 -7.46 30.79
CA ASN A 260 1.69 -7.94 30.45
C ASN A 260 2.02 -7.89 28.94
N CYS A 261 0.99 -7.84 28.09
CA CYS A 261 1.09 -7.74 26.63
C CYS A 261 0.72 -6.36 26.10
N ARG A 262 0.65 -5.34 26.98
CA ARG A 262 0.28 -3.97 26.61
C ARG A 262 1.11 -3.47 25.42
N LEU A 263 0.43 -2.91 24.42
CA LEU A 263 1.00 -2.33 23.21
C LEU A 263 1.84 -3.32 22.38
N GLN A 264 1.54 -4.62 22.47
CA GLN A 264 2.07 -5.63 21.55
C GLN A 264 1.02 -5.92 20.47
N PRO A 265 0.99 -5.18 19.35
CA PRO A 265 0.05 -5.46 18.27
C PRO A 265 0.32 -6.86 17.70
N ARG A 266 -0.76 -7.60 17.43
CA ARG A 266 -0.71 -8.91 16.78
C ARG A 266 -1.69 -8.98 15.62
N PRO A 267 -1.24 -9.39 14.40
CA PRO A 267 -2.15 -9.60 13.29
C PRO A 267 -3.15 -10.70 13.59
N ILE A 268 -4.42 -10.47 13.26
CA ILE A 268 -5.50 -11.44 13.38
C ILE A 268 -5.58 -12.23 12.07
N ARG A 269 -5.20 -13.52 12.12
CA ARG A 269 -5.30 -14.48 11.01
C ARG A 269 -6.74 -14.87 10.73
N SER A 270 -7.50 -15.12 11.79
CA SER A 270 -8.92 -15.47 11.71
C SER A 270 -9.66 -15.07 12.98
N TYR A 271 -10.96 -14.88 12.84
CA TYR A 271 -11.87 -14.56 13.94
C TYR A 271 -13.07 -15.50 13.90
N ALA A 272 -13.34 -16.21 15.01
CA ALA A 272 -14.48 -17.10 15.13
C ALA A 272 -15.61 -16.42 15.91
N ALA A 273 -16.56 -15.83 15.21
CA ALA A 273 -17.57 -14.93 15.77
C ALA A 273 -18.41 -15.60 16.88
N ALA A 274 -18.74 -16.88 16.71
CA ALA A 274 -19.53 -17.63 17.69
C ALA A 274 -18.85 -17.80 19.06
N THR A 275 -17.52 -17.65 19.14
CA THR A 275 -16.74 -17.85 20.37
C THR A 275 -15.94 -16.62 20.79
N GLY A 276 -15.87 -15.59 19.93
CA GLY A 276 -15.03 -14.42 20.15
C GLY A 276 -13.54 -14.73 20.15
N VAL A 277 -13.12 -15.86 19.55
CA VAL A 277 -11.71 -16.29 19.51
C VAL A 277 -10.99 -15.60 18.35
N PHE A 278 -9.86 -14.99 18.66
CA PHE A 278 -8.92 -14.42 17.69
C PHE A 278 -7.75 -15.37 17.49
N THR A 279 -7.53 -15.86 16.28
CA THR A 279 -6.29 -16.60 15.95
C THR A 279 -5.26 -15.61 15.46
N LEU A 280 -4.10 -15.54 16.12
CA LEU A 280 -3.04 -14.59 15.80
C LEU A 280 -1.97 -15.22 14.91
N ASP A 281 -1.40 -14.43 13.99
CA ASP A 281 -0.27 -14.88 13.16
C ASP A 281 1.02 -15.04 13.98
N GLU A 282 1.19 -14.22 15.00
CA GLU A 282 2.33 -14.24 15.89
C GLU A 282 1.85 -14.31 17.35
N PRO A 283 2.51 -15.12 18.20
CA PRO A 283 2.13 -15.18 19.60
C PRO A 283 2.47 -13.87 20.32
N PHE A 284 1.68 -13.53 21.35
CA PHE A 284 2.14 -12.59 22.37
C PHE A 284 3.40 -13.11 23.05
N SER A 285 4.25 -12.20 23.54
CA SER A 285 5.50 -12.56 24.25
C SER A 285 5.27 -13.36 25.54
N GLN A 286 4.06 -13.27 26.10
CA GLN A 286 3.59 -13.97 27.27
C GLN A 286 2.07 -14.06 27.24
N LEU A 287 1.47 -14.78 28.19
CA LEU A 287 0.02 -14.90 28.29
C LEU A 287 -0.61 -13.53 28.64
N PRO A 288 -1.61 -13.05 27.87
CA PRO A 288 -2.19 -11.72 28.09
C PRO A 288 -3.03 -11.63 29.37
N GLY A 289 -3.66 -12.72 29.80
CA GLY A 289 -4.61 -12.71 30.94
C GLY A 289 -5.91 -11.97 30.59
N THR A 290 -6.63 -11.53 31.62
CA THR A 290 -7.82 -10.68 31.45
C THR A 290 -7.41 -9.22 31.27
N VAL A 291 -7.47 -8.70 30.05
CA VAL A 291 -6.96 -7.38 29.68
C VAL A 291 -7.83 -6.70 28.64
N ASP A 292 -7.97 -5.39 28.76
CA ASP A 292 -8.62 -4.58 27.73
C ASP A 292 -7.79 -4.56 26.43
N TYR A 293 -8.48 -4.49 25.30
CA TYR A 293 -7.87 -4.42 23.98
C TYR A 293 -8.62 -3.47 23.05
N ILE A 294 -7.92 -3.08 21.99
CA ILE A 294 -8.50 -2.45 20.80
C ILE A 294 -8.16 -3.30 19.57
N ILE A 295 -9.04 -3.28 18.57
CA ILE A 295 -8.79 -3.83 17.24
C ILE A 295 -8.56 -2.64 16.32
N VAL A 296 -7.37 -2.60 15.72
CA VAL A 296 -6.98 -1.58 14.77
C VAL A 296 -7.14 -2.15 13.36
N GLY A 297 -8.11 -1.62 12.64
CA GLY A 297 -8.32 -1.78 11.22
C GLY A 297 -7.19 -1.16 10.42
N GLY A 298 -6.93 -1.79 9.28
CA GLY A 298 -5.79 -1.49 8.42
C GLY A 298 -5.26 -2.81 7.90
N THR A 299 -5.25 -2.97 6.57
CA THR A 299 -4.73 -4.16 5.91
C THR A 299 -3.26 -4.28 6.29
N TYR A 300 -2.91 -5.25 7.15
CA TYR A 300 -1.51 -5.51 7.46
C TYR A 300 -0.74 -5.67 6.14
N PRO A 301 0.30 -4.85 5.86
CA PRO A 301 1.09 -5.00 4.64
C PRO A 301 1.74 -6.39 4.56
N VAL A 302 1.90 -7.05 5.70
CA VAL A 302 2.39 -8.42 5.83
C VAL A 302 1.46 -9.44 5.16
N GLN A 303 0.13 -9.28 5.22
CA GLN A 303 -0.77 -10.22 4.55
C GLN A 303 -0.62 -10.15 3.03
N ARG A 304 -0.50 -8.94 2.47
CA ARG A 304 -0.21 -8.79 1.03
C ARG A 304 1.14 -9.41 0.66
N LEU A 305 2.15 -9.30 1.52
CA LEU A 305 3.44 -9.95 1.31
C LEU A 305 3.34 -11.48 1.40
N ILE A 306 2.52 -12.02 2.30
CA ILE A 306 2.24 -13.47 2.39
C ILE A 306 1.49 -13.94 1.16
N ASP A 307 0.50 -13.20 0.66
CA ASP A 307 -0.24 -13.55 -0.55
C ASP A 307 0.69 -13.54 -1.78
N ILE A 308 1.58 -12.53 -1.88
CA ILE A 308 2.62 -12.49 -2.90
C ILE A 308 3.59 -13.67 -2.74
N PHE A 309 4.02 -14.00 -1.53
CA PHE A 309 4.93 -15.11 -1.28
C PHE A 309 4.29 -16.47 -1.61
N ASN A 310 3.02 -16.65 -1.29
CA ASN A 310 2.25 -17.84 -1.64
C ASN A 310 2.06 -17.94 -3.15
N LEU A 311 1.81 -16.82 -3.84
CA LEU A 311 1.75 -16.78 -5.30
C LEU A 311 3.11 -17.13 -5.93
N VAL A 312 4.21 -16.57 -5.40
CA VAL A 312 5.57 -16.86 -5.87
C VAL A 312 5.97 -18.31 -5.60
N ASN A 313 5.63 -18.87 -4.44
CA ASN A 313 5.86 -20.28 -4.13
C ASN A 313 5.02 -21.21 -5.00
N ALA A 314 3.77 -20.83 -5.27
CA ALA A 314 2.94 -21.54 -6.24
C ALA A 314 3.60 -21.52 -7.64
N MET A 315 4.21 -20.41 -8.05
CA MET A 315 5.01 -20.33 -9.28
C MET A 315 6.29 -21.18 -9.24
N LEU A 316 7.01 -21.22 -8.11
CA LEU A 316 8.24 -22.01 -7.94
C LEU A 316 7.98 -23.53 -7.92
N THR A 317 6.80 -23.96 -7.47
CA THR A 317 6.43 -25.39 -7.51
C THR A 317 6.19 -25.87 -8.95
N LEU A 318 6.06 -24.95 -9.92
CA LEU A 318 5.97 -25.27 -11.34
C LEU A 318 7.34 -25.50 -11.98
N SER A 319 8.45 -25.08 -11.37
CA SER A 319 9.69 -24.85 -12.11
C SER A 319 10.67 -26.04 -12.24
N GLU A 320 10.38 -27.24 -11.74
CA GLU A 320 11.18 -28.44 -12.11
C GLU A 320 10.51 -29.71 -11.56
N THR A 321 9.93 -30.53 -12.43
CA THR A 321 9.57 -31.92 -12.09
C THR A 321 10.22 -32.83 -13.12
N GLY A 322 11.16 -33.66 -12.66
CA GLY A 322 11.77 -34.73 -13.44
C GLY A 322 12.21 -35.87 -12.53
N GLY A 323 12.46 -37.03 -13.11
CA GLY A 323 12.82 -38.23 -12.38
C GLY A 323 13.08 -39.42 -13.30
N THR A 324 13.22 -40.60 -12.71
CA THR A 324 13.42 -41.87 -13.41
C THR A 324 12.29 -42.81 -13.03
N LEU A 325 11.63 -43.43 -14.02
CA LEU A 325 10.64 -44.48 -13.82
C LEU A 325 11.21 -45.84 -14.27
N THR A 326 11.25 -46.81 -13.36
CA THR A 326 11.61 -48.19 -13.67
C THR A 326 10.35 -49.01 -13.94
N THR A 327 10.21 -49.57 -15.15
CA THR A 327 9.03 -50.35 -15.52
C THR A 327 8.89 -51.66 -14.75
N ASP A 328 7.68 -51.98 -14.32
CA ASP A 328 7.37 -53.26 -13.66
C ASP A 328 6.42 -54.17 -14.46
N GLY A 329 6.05 -53.75 -15.67
CA GLY A 329 5.08 -54.45 -16.52
C GLY A 329 3.62 -54.14 -16.19
N THR A 330 3.36 -53.22 -15.27
CA THR A 330 2.04 -52.63 -15.02
C THR A 330 2.01 -51.17 -15.50
N GLU A 331 0.81 -50.58 -15.55
CA GLU A 331 0.65 -49.17 -15.83
C GLU A 331 1.07 -48.35 -14.60
N GLN A 332 2.06 -47.47 -14.78
CA GLN A 332 2.63 -46.64 -13.72
C GLN A 332 2.45 -45.16 -14.05
N THR A 333 2.11 -44.35 -13.05
CA THR A 333 2.03 -42.90 -13.22
C THR A 333 3.44 -42.30 -13.33
N VAL A 334 3.74 -41.68 -14.48
CA VAL A 334 4.99 -40.94 -14.71
C VAL A 334 4.92 -39.58 -14.03
N TRP A 335 3.83 -38.86 -14.25
CA TRP A 335 3.64 -37.51 -13.74
C TRP A 335 2.14 -37.24 -13.53
N THR A 336 1.80 -36.57 -12.43
CA THR A 336 0.41 -36.16 -12.15
C THR A 336 0.41 -34.79 -11.49
N ASN A 337 -0.50 -33.93 -11.95
CA ASN A 337 -0.84 -32.66 -11.31
C ASN A 337 -2.36 -32.64 -11.08
N ALA A 338 -2.77 -33.25 -9.97
CA ALA A 338 -4.17 -33.33 -9.57
C ALA A 338 -4.59 -32.04 -8.84
N ALA A 339 -5.53 -31.28 -9.43
CA ALA A 339 -6.11 -30.04 -8.87
C ALA A 339 -5.11 -28.87 -8.65
N PRO A 340 -4.52 -28.30 -9.71
CA PRO A 340 -3.68 -27.12 -9.59
C PRO A 340 -4.46 -25.91 -9.03
N ALA A 341 -3.79 -25.10 -8.20
CA ALA A 341 -4.39 -23.91 -7.57
C ALA A 341 -4.76 -22.79 -8.57
N GLY A 342 -4.36 -22.92 -9.84
CA GLY A 342 -4.64 -21.99 -10.93
C GLY A 342 -4.70 -22.71 -12.28
N VAL A 343 -4.92 -21.96 -13.36
CA VAL A 343 -4.83 -22.51 -14.73
C VAL A 343 -3.37 -22.89 -14.98
N PHE A 344 -3.11 -24.20 -15.11
CA PHE A 344 -1.77 -24.71 -15.38
C PHE A 344 -1.64 -25.04 -16.87
N GLU A 345 -0.65 -24.45 -17.54
CA GLU A 345 -0.36 -24.71 -18.95
C GLU A 345 1.00 -25.45 -19.06
N PRO A 346 1.05 -26.77 -18.83
CA PRO A 346 2.26 -27.53 -19.13
C PRO A 346 2.50 -27.51 -20.64
N GLU A 347 3.70 -27.14 -21.07
CA GLU A 347 4.02 -27.05 -22.50
C GLU A 347 4.31 -28.44 -23.07
N ALA A 348 5.17 -29.21 -22.39
CA ALA A 348 5.46 -30.57 -22.78
C ALA A 348 6.06 -31.43 -21.65
N LEU A 349 5.84 -32.74 -21.75
CA LEU A 349 6.56 -33.79 -21.04
C LEU A 349 7.56 -34.43 -22.01
N GLN A 350 8.79 -34.61 -21.55
CA GLN A 350 9.85 -35.30 -22.27
C GLN A 350 10.14 -36.63 -21.60
N ILE A 351 10.25 -37.71 -22.39
CA ILE A 351 10.66 -39.04 -21.92
C ILE A 351 11.86 -39.51 -22.74
N ASP A 352 12.95 -39.88 -22.07
CA ASP A 352 14.12 -40.46 -22.71
C ASP A 352 13.95 -41.98 -22.88
N CYS A 353 13.78 -42.41 -24.13
CA CYS A 353 13.67 -43.81 -24.54
C CYS A 353 15.02 -44.39 -25.03
N THR A 354 16.15 -43.86 -24.59
CA THR A 354 17.48 -44.35 -24.97
C THR A 354 17.67 -45.84 -24.64
N ASP A 355 17.10 -46.31 -23.53
CA ASP A 355 17.21 -47.69 -23.06
C ASP A 355 16.16 -48.65 -23.66
N LEU A 356 15.33 -48.15 -24.59
CA LEU A 356 14.37 -48.96 -25.31
C LEU A 356 15.07 -49.87 -26.33
N VAL A 357 15.25 -51.14 -26.00
CA VAL A 357 15.89 -52.15 -26.86
C VAL A 357 14.88 -52.92 -27.74
N LEU A 358 15.39 -53.69 -28.69
CA LEU A 358 14.57 -54.53 -29.59
C LEU A 358 13.70 -55.51 -28.79
N GLY A 359 12.41 -55.60 -29.14
CA GLY A 359 11.46 -56.50 -28.49
C GLY A 359 10.78 -55.92 -27.25
N ILE A 360 11.02 -54.64 -26.94
CA ILE A 360 10.27 -53.90 -25.91
C ILE A 360 9.25 -52.99 -26.58
N THR A 361 8.03 -52.98 -26.03
CA THR A 361 6.96 -52.06 -26.44
C THR A 361 6.38 -51.40 -25.20
N ILE A 362 6.28 -50.07 -25.23
CA ILE A 362 5.63 -49.27 -24.19
C ILE A 362 4.43 -48.52 -24.77
N ILE A 363 3.45 -48.24 -23.91
CA ILE A 363 2.32 -47.35 -24.18
C ILE A 363 2.40 -46.19 -23.20
N VAL A 364 2.33 -44.98 -23.72
CA VAL A 364 2.22 -43.76 -22.91
C VAL A 364 0.82 -43.20 -23.09
N ARG A 365 0.11 -42.95 -22.00
CA ARG A 365 -1.25 -42.39 -22.03
C ARG A 365 -1.29 -41.04 -21.36
N THR A 366 -2.00 -40.11 -21.95
CA THR A 366 -2.31 -38.82 -21.33
C THR A 366 -3.74 -38.83 -20.82
N PHE A 367 -3.95 -38.30 -19.63
CA PHE A 367 -5.27 -38.15 -19.04
C PHE A 367 -5.51 -36.69 -18.67
N ALA A 368 -6.75 -36.26 -18.84
CA ALA A 368 -7.21 -34.92 -18.51
C ALA A 368 -8.42 -35.00 -17.56
N GLN A 369 -8.48 -34.07 -16.61
CA GLN A 369 -9.66 -33.86 -15.76
C GLN A 369 -10.50 -32.70 -16.33
N ILE A 370 -11.83 -32.85 -16.38
CA ILE A 370 -12.75 -31.81 -16.93
C ILE A 370 -13.37 -30.94 -15.82
N ASN A 371 -13.36 -31.40 -14.57
CA ASN A 371 -13.86 -30.68 -13.40
C ASN A 371 -12.99 -31.00 -12.17
N PRO A 372 -12.95 -30.13 -11.14
CA PRO A 372 -12.00 -30.26 -10.02
C PRO A 372 -12.11 -31.56 -9.22
N ALA A 373 -13.26 -32.25 -9.29
CA ALA A 373 -13.55 -33.47 -8.55
C ALA A 373 -13.89 -34.67 -9.46
N GLY A 374 -13.59 -34.58 -10.77
CA GLY A 374 -13.87 -35.66 -11.72
C GLY A 374 -12.84 -36.77 -11.71
N ALA A 375 -13.15 -37.87 -12.38
CA ALA A 375 -12.14 -38.83 -12.75
C ALA A 375 -11.22 -38.26 -13.84
N LEU A 376 -9.97 -38.72 -13.87
CA LEU A 376 -9.06 -38.54 -15.00
C LEU A 376 -9.59 -39.36 -16.20
N ILE A 377 -9.72 -38.72 -17.36
CA ILE A 377 -10.24 -39.33 -18.58
C ILE A 377 -9.10 -39.45 -19.59
N PRO A 378 -8.88 -40.62 -20.21
CA PRO A 378 -7.83 -40.78 -21.21
C PRO A 378 -8.12 -39.89 -22.43
N GLU A 379 -7.11 -39.13 -22.84
CA GLU A 379 -7.18 -38.18 -23.95
C GLU A 379 -6.43 -38.69 -25.19
N ASP A 380 -5.18 -39.12 -25.02
CA ASP A 380 -4.33 -39.63 -26.09
C ASP A 380 -3.52 -40.87 -25.65
N GLU A 381 -3.10 -41.66 -26.64
CA GLU A 381 -2.30 -42.87 -26.45
C GLU A 381 -1.18 -42.93 -27.49
N LEU A 382 0.07 -43.02 -27.02
CA LEU A 382 1.26 -43.14 -27.84
C LEU A 382 1.94 -44.49 -27.63
N VAL A 383 1.94 -45.33 -28.66
CA VAL A 383 2.63 -46.63 -28.65
C VAL A 383 4.04 -46.48 -29.21
N ILE A 384 5.05 -46.94 -28.46
CA ILE A 384 6.45 -46.88 -28.86
C ILE A 384 7.03 -48.29 -28.86
N VAL A 385 7.49 -48.74 -30.03
CA VAL A 385 8.11 -50.06 -30.22
C VAL A 385 9.63 -49.86 -30.41
N GLY A 386 10.44 -50.62 -29.69
CA GLY A 386 11.90 -50.51 -29.75
C GLY A 386 12.51 -51.00 -31.08
N PRO A 387 13.82 -50.78 -31.32
CA PRO A 387 14.67 -49.74 -30.73
C PRO A 387 14.41 -48.37 -31.37
N CYS A 388 14.44 -47.30 -30.57
CA CYS A 388 14.27 -45.95 -31.10
C CYS A 388 15.56 -45.47 -31.81
N PRO A 389 15.48 -44.96 -33.06
CA PRO A 389 16.63 -44.35 -33.72
C PRO A 389 17.08 -43.10 -32.91
N PRO A 390 18.36 -42.70 -32.97
CA PRO A 390 18.89 -41.59 -32.15
C PRO A 390 18.07 -40.29 -32.20
N ALA A 391 17.49 -39.97 -33.36
CA ALA A 391 16.65 -38.78 -33.54
C ALA A 391 15.26 -38.87 -32.88
N GLN A 392 14.89 -40.02 -32.33
CA GLN A 392 13.58 -40.31 -31.74
C GLN A 392 13.68 -40.85 -30.31
N ARG A 393 14.86 -40.81 -29.69
CA ARG A 393 15.07 -41.26 -28.31
C ARG A 393 14.31 -40.39 -27.32
N LEU A 394 14.29 -39.08 -27.54
CA LEU A 394 13.46 -38.18 -26.75
C LEU A 394 12.05 -38.13 -27.34
N LYS A 395 11.05 -38.49 -26.54
CA LYS A 395 9.63 -38.37 -26.91
C LYS A 395 9.05 -37.13 -26.25
N LEU A 396 8.48 -36.27 -27.06
CA LEU A 396 7.82 -35.04 -26.62
C LEU A 396 6.31 -35.26 -26.64
N ILE A 397 5.67 -35.05 -25.50
CA ILE A 397 4.22 -35.15 -25.32
C ILE A 397 3.73 -33.75 -25.01
N THR A 398 2.99 -33.15 -25.93
CA THR A 398 2.44 -31.79 -25.79
C THR A 398 1.05 -31.85 -25.17
N PHE A 399 0.74 -30.93 -24.27
CA PHE A 399 -0.56 -30.90 -23.60
C PHE A 399 -1.42 -29.74 -24.09
N PRO A 400 -2.75 -29.92 -24.20
CA PRO A 400 -3.66 -28.78 -24.28
C PRO A 400 -3.73 -28.04 -22.93
N PRO A 401 -4.04 -26.74 -22.91
CA PRO A 401 -4.29 -26.01 -21.68
C PRO A 401 -5.37 -26.69 -20.83
N ASN A 402 -5.06 -27.02 -19.57
CA ASN A 402 -6.02 -27.67 -18.67
C ASN A 402 -6.02 -27.03 -17.29
N ARG A 403 -7.21 -26.63 -16.83
CA ARG A 403 -7.42 -26.00 -15.53
C ARG A 403 -7.52 -26.98 -14.36
N PHE A 404 -7.91 -28.23 -14.59
CA PHE A 404 -8.38 -29.10 -13.51
C PHE A 404 -7.44 -30.22 -13.14
N GLY A 405 -6.64 -30.72 -14.08
CA GLY A 405 -5.57 -31.66 -13.78
C GLY A 405 -5.17 -32.50 -14.99
N VAL A 406 -3.91 -32.93 -15.01
CA VAL A 406 -3.33 -33.76 -16.06
C VAL A 406 -2.54 -34.88 -15.42
N GLU A 407 -2.60 -36.07 -16.02
CA GLU A 407 -1.76 -37.20 -15.66
C GLU A 407 -1.16 -37.84 -16.91
N VAL A 408 0.07 -38.34 -16.79
CA VAL A 408 0.68 -39.20 -17.80
C VAL A 408 1.05 -40.52 -17.15
N SER A 409 0.63 -41.63 -17.76
CA SER A 409 1.03 -42.98 -17.39
C SER A 409 1.91 -43.61 -18.46
N LEU A 410 2.70 -44.60 -18.04
CA LEU A 410 3.50 -45.44 -18.92
C LEU A 410 3.28 -46.90 -18.52
N GLU A 411 3.02 -47.74 -19.52
CA GLU A 411 2.85 -49.18 -19.36
C GLU A 411 3.79 -49.93 -20.31
N GLN A 412 4.55 -50.89 -19.80
CA GLN A 412 5.32 -51.80 -20.64
C GLN A 412 4.51 -53.06 -20.97
N ILE A 413 4.08 -53.18 -22.22
CA ILE A 413 3.20 -54.28 -22.65
C ILE A 413 3.96 -55.47 -23.25
N VAL A 414 5.20 -55.29 -23.69
CA VAL A 414 6.05 -56.36 -24.26
C VAL A 414 7.50 -56.17 -23.82
N GLY A 415 8.22 -57.27 -23.56
CA GLY A 415 9.65 -57.29 -23.29
C GLY A 415 10.01 -57.63 -21.83
N ALA A 416 11.30 -57.53 -21.50
CA ALA A 416 11.78 -57.70 -20.12
C ALA A 416 11.48 -56.44 -19.30
N VAL A 417 10.90 -56.62 -18.10
CA VAL A 417 10.63 -55.55 -17.14
C VAL A 417 11.94 -54.99 -16.55
N GLY A 418 11.87 -53.82 -15.91
CA GLY A 418 12.99 -53.18 -15.23
C GLY A 418 13.79 -52.23 -16.14
N VAL A 419 13.13 -51.60 -17.11
CA VAL A 419 13.74 -50.57 -17.95
C VAL A 419 13.52 -49.21 -17.31
N ASP A 420 14.60 -48.44 -17.19
CA ASP A 420 14.57 -47.09 -16.64
C ASP A 420 14.26 -46.07 -17.74
N PHE A 421 13.36 -45.13 -17.44
CA PHE A 421 13.01 -44.01 -18.30
C PHE A 421 13.17 -42.70 -17.53
N ASP A 422 14.11 -41.87 -17.96
CA ASP A 422 14.23 -40.52 -17.46
C ASP A 422 13.16 -39.62 -18.08
N TRP A 423 12.56 -38.75 -17.27
CA TRP A 423 11.51 -37.85 -17.73
C TRP A 423 11.62 -36.47 -17.09
N SER A 424 11.08 -35.46 -17.77
CA SER A 424 10.97 -34.09 -17.27
C SER A 424 9.77 -33.35 -17.85
N VAL A 425 9.17 -32.45 -17.07
CA VAL A 425 8.05 -31.59 -17.50
C VAL A 425 8.52 -30.15 -17.61
N THR A 426 8.23 -29.52 -18.74
CA THR A 426 8.48 -28.09 -18.97
C THR A 426 7.16 -27.33 -18.87
N PRO A 427 6.98 -26.45 -17.87
CA PRO A 427 5.84 -25.54 -17.82
C PRO A 427 6.02 -24.38 -18.82
N LYS A 428 4.91 -23.80 -19.27
CA LYS A 428 4.93 -22.52 -19.99
C LYS A 428 4.99 -21.38 -18.97
N VAL A 429 6.03 -20.55 -19.04
CA VAL A 429 6.28 -19.41 -18.12
C VAL A 429 5.53 -18.16 -18.55
#